data_AF-A0A399YV40-F1
#
_entry.id   AF-A0A399YV40-F1
#
_cell.length_a   1.000
_cell.length_b   1.000
_cell.length_c   1.000
_cell.angle_alpha   90.00
_cell.angle_beta   90.00
_cell.angle_gamma   90.00
#
_symmetry.space_group_name_H-M   'P 1'
#
loop_
_entity.id
_entity.type
_entity.pdbx_description
1 polymer ?
#
loop_
_entity_poly.entity_id
_entity_poly.type
_entity_poly.pdbx_seq_one_letter_code
_entity_poly.pdbx_strand_id
1 'polypeptide(L)' 'MEIPAELYRVKTRDLTLANEWRARTRATFERAFAAGYAAIDFVRTTDAVGRARAYYILRRQAERADVA' A
#
# COMPACT_ATOMS: atom_id res chain seq x y z
N MET A 1 3.41 0.99 4.33
CA MET A 1 2.59 1.97 3.57
C MET A 1 1.15 1.82 3.99
N GLU A 2 0.53 2.88 4.53
CA GLU A 2 -0.90 2.85 4.91
C GLU A 2 -1.79 3.05 3.68
N ILE A 3 -2.93 2.35 3.67
CA ILE A 3 -4.00 2.53 2.69
C ILE A 3 -5.35 2.62 3.41
N PRO A 4 -6.40 3.16 2.76
CA PRO A 4 -7.76 3.07 3.29
C PRO A 4 -8.17 1.61 3.51
N ALA A 5 -8.54 1.26 4.75
CA ALA A 5 -8.93 -0.12 5.10
C ALA A 5 -10.19 -0.60 4.35
N GLU A 6 -11.06 0.34 3.96
CA GLU A 6 -12.36 0.10 3.36
C GLU A 6 -12.51 0.84 2.02
N LEU A 7 -11.52 0.72 1.13
CA LEU A 7 -11.51 1.41 -0.17
C LEU A 7 -12.79 1.17 -1.00
N TYR A 8 -13.43 0.01 -0.84
CA TYR A 8 -14.72 -0.29 -1.49
C TYR A 8 -15.83 0.66 -1.06
N ARG A 9 -15.89 1.05 0.22
CA ARG A 9 -16.91 1.98 0.73
C ARG A 9 -16.70 3.40 0.23
N VAL A 10 -15.45 3.78 -0.03
CA VAL A 10 -15.12 5.03 -0.70
C VAL A 10 -15.66 5.00 -2.13
N LYS A 11 -15.40 3.91 -2.87
CA LYS A 11 -15.87 3.74 -4.27
C LYS A 11 -17.39 3.84 -4.41
N THR A 12 -18.16 3.32 -3.45
CA THR A 12 -19.63 3.38 -3.49
C THR A 12 -20.21 4.75 -3.16
N ARG A 13 -19.43 5.62 -2.50
CA ARG A 13 -19.88 6.96 -2.09
C ARG A 13 -19.34 8.06 -3.01
N ASP A 14 -18.10 7.92 -3.45
CA ASP A 14 -17.41 8.89 -4.29
C ASP A 14 -16.37 8.18 -5.17
N LEU A 15 -16.71 8.04 -6.45
CA LEU A 15 -15.86 7.38 -7.43
C LEU A 15 -14.61 8.21 -7.77
N THR A 16 -14.73 9.54 -7.76
CA THR A 16 -13.62 10.45 -8.04
C THR A 16 -12.57 10.31 -6.95
N LEU A 17 -12.99 10.40 -5.69
CA LEU A 17 -12.11 10.20 -4.54
C LEU A 17 -11.48 8.81 -4.54
N ALA A 18 -12.23 7.76 -4.90
CA ALA A 18 -11.70 6.42 -5.01
C ALA A 18 -10.62 6.31 -6.11
N ASN A 19 -10.81 6.99 -7.25
CA ASN A 19 -9.82 7.01 -8.34
C ASN A 19 -8.56 7.78 -7.94
N GLU A 20 -8.70 8.93 -7.26
CA GLU A 20 -7.56 9.68 -6.74
C GLU A 20 -6.73 8.84 -5.76
N TRP A 21 -7.40 8.13 -4.84
CA TRP A 21 -6.73 7.20 -3.93
C TRP A 21 -5.98 6.10 -4.67
N ARG A 22 -6.60 5.49 -5.69
CA ARG A 22 -5.94 4.47 -6.52
C ARG A 22 -4.71 5.04 -7.23
N ALA A 23 -4.82 6.21 -7.84
CA ALA A 23 -3.72 6.86 -8.55
C ALA A 23 -2.54 7.19 -7.62
N ARG A 24 -2.81 7.78 -6.46
CA ARG A 24 -1.78 8.10 -5.46
C ARG A 24 -1.12 6.86 -4.87
N THR A 25 -1.92 5.82 -4.59
CA THR A 25 -1.41 4.54 -4.10
C THR A 25 -0.48 3.91 -5.13
N ARG A 26 -0.92 3.85 -6.40
CA ARG A 26 -0.11 3.33 -7.50
C ARG A 26 1.22 4.06 -7.63
N ALA A 27 1.19 5.40 -7.71
CA ALA A 27 2.41 6.20 -7.85
C ALA A 27 3.39 5.97 -6.68
N THR A 28 2.88 5.71 -5.48
CA THR A 28 3.71 5.43 -4.30
C THR A 28 4.38 4.05 -4.40
N PHE A 29 3.65 3.02 -4.83
CA PHE A 29 4.24 1.71 -5.10
C PHE A 29 5.27 1.76 -6.22
N GLU A 30 4.96 2.41 -7.34
CA GLU A 30 5.89 2.55 -8.46
C GLU A 30 7.22 3.17 -8.03
N ARG A 31 7.18 4.25 -7.22
CA ARG A 31 8.40 4.86 -6.66
C ARG A 31 9.15 3.91 -5.72
N ALA A 32 8.43 3.18 -4.86
CA ALA A 32 9.06 2.23 -3.94
C ALA A 32 9.73 1.07 -4.70
N PHE A 33 9.06 0.55 -5.74
CA PHE A 33 9.58 -0.53 -6.57
C PHE A 33 10.79 -0.07 -7.38
N ALA A 34 10.77 1.13 -7.95
CA ALA A 34 11.93 1.73 -8.60
C ALA A 34 13.11 1.92 -7.64
N ALA A 35 12.85 2.11 -6.35
CA ALA A 35 13.86 2.18 -5.29
C ALA A 35 14.31 0.81 -4.74
N GLY A 36 13.89 -0.30 -5.37
CA GLY A 36 14.28 -1.66 -4.98
C GLY A 36 13.50 -2.23 -3.80
N TYR A 37 12.34 -1.69 -3.46
CA TYR A 37 11.44 -2.31 -2.49
C TYR A 37 10.47 -3.27 -3.18
N ALA A 38 10.06 -4.31 -2.47
CA ALA A 38 8.96 -5.17 -2.84
C ALA A 38 7.88 -5.12 -1.75
N ALA A 39 6.61 -5.17 -2.17
CA ALA A 39 5.51 -5.41 -1.24
C ALA A 39 5.49 -6.91 -0.90
N ILE A 40 5.70 -7.23 0.38
CA ILE A 40 5.89 -8.61 0.83
C ILE A 40 4.77 -9.12 1.72
N ASP A 41 3.99 -8.22 2.31
CA ASP A 41 2.90 -8.59 3.21
C ASP A 41 1.83 -7.50 3.28
N PHE A 42 0.66 -7.87 3.78
CA PHE A 42 -0.48 -7.00 4.00
C PHE A 42 -1.09 -7.25 5.38
N VAL A 43 -1.08 -6.22 6.22
CA VAL A 43 -1.55 -6.29 7.60
C VAL A 43 -2.79 -5.43 7.77
N ARG A 44 -3.80 -5.99 8.43
CA ARG A 44 -4.96 -5.25 8.94
C ARG A 44 -4.91 -5.20 10.45
N THR A 45 -5.20 -4.03 11.00
CA THR A 45 -5.26 -3.82 12.45
C THR A 45 -6.36 -2.82 12.79
N THR A 46 -6.71 -2.76 14.05
CA THR A 46 -7.63 -1.79 14.61
C THR A 46 -6.83 -0.89 15.55
N ASP A 47 -6.91 0.42 15.37
CA ASP A 47 -6.22 1.36 16.26
C ASP A 47 -6.89 1.47 17.64
N ALA A 48 -6.24 2.20 18.57
CA ALA A 48 -6.69 2.34 19.95
C ALA A 48 -8.09 2.97 20.09
N VAL A 49 -8.60 3.63 19.05
CA VAL A 49 -9.94 4.24 19.01
C VAL A 49 -10.93 3.44 18.16
N GLY A 50 -10.59 2.19 17.80
CA GLY A 50 -11.50 1.27 17.13
C GLY A 50 -11.56 1.41 15.61
N ARG A 51 -10.69 2.21 14.97
CA ARG A 51 -10.73 2.41 13.50
C ARG A 51 -9.90 1.34 12.79
N ALA A 52 -10.47 0.79 11.73
CA ALA A 52 -9.77 -0.16 10.87
C ALA A 52 -8.64 0.53 10.09
N ARG A 53 -7.46 -0.08 10.13
CA ARG A 53 -6.25 0.34 9.41
C ARG A 53 -5.72 -0.81 8.57
N ALA A 54 -5.12 -0.48 7.43
CA ALA A 54 -4.53 -1.44 6.53
C ALA A 54 -3.17 -0.96 6.05
N TYR A 55 -2.20 -1.85 6.04
CA TYR A 55 -0.82 -1.56 5.72
C TYR A 55 -0.26 -2.60 4.75
N TYR A 56 0.43 -2.14 3.72
CA TYR A 56 1.39 -2.97 3.00
C TYR A 56 2.76 -2.86 3.64
N ILE A 57 3.39 -4.00 3.89
CA ILE A 57 4.76 -4.09 4.35
C ILE A 57 5.66 -4.11 3.12
N LEU A 58 6.54 -3.11 3.06
CA LEU A 58 7.54 -2.99 2.00
C LEU A 58 8.89 -3.39 2.57
N ARG A 59 9.57 -4.29 1.87
CA ARG A 59 10.92 -4.72 2.22
C ARG A 59 11.85 -4.37 1.07
N ARG A 60 12.98 -3.75 1.40
CA ARG A 60 14.05 -3.55 0.42
C ARG A 60 14.60 -4.91 0.01
N GLN A 61 14.63 -5.17 -1.28
CA GLN A 61 15.27 -6.36 -1.82
C GLN A 61 16.78 -6.17 -1.65
N ALA A 62 17.45 -7.12 -1.01
CA ALA A 62 18.90 -7.17 -1.08
C ALA A 62 19.27 -7.41 -2.54
N GLU A 63 20.32 -6.75 -3.04
CA GLU A 63 20.92 -7.14 -4.30
C GLU A 63 21.18 -8.65 -4.22
N ARG A 64 20.63 -9.42 -5.17
CA ARG A 64 21.17 -10.76 -5.40
C ARG A 64 22.62 -10.52 -5.78
N ALA A 65 23.54 -10.84 -4.88
CA ALA A 65 24.91 -11.07 -5.31
C ALA A 65 24.82 -12.17 -6.36
N ASP A 66 25.15 -11.84 -7.60
CA ASP A 66 25.28 -12.83 -8.66
C ASP A 66 26.24 -13.90 -8.15
N VAL A 67 25.71 -15.11 -8.00
CA VAL A 67 26.55 -16.29 -7.77
C VAL A 67 27.20 -16.57 -9.12
N ALA A 68 28.45 -16.14 -9.23
CA ALA A 68 29.35 -16.46 -10.32
C ALA A 68 29.59 -17.98 -10.43
#